data_AF-A0A7X7GYB0-F1
#
_entry.id   AF-A0A7X7GYB0-F1
#
_cell.length_a   1.000
_cell.length_b   1.000
_cell.length_c   1.000
_cell.angle_alpha   90.00
_cell.angle_beta   90.00
_cell.angle_gamma   90.00
#
_symmetry.space_group_name_H-M   'P 1'
#
loop_
_entity.id
_entity.type
_entity.pdbx_description
1 polymer ?
#
loop_
_entity_poly.entity_id
_entity_poly.type
_entity_poly.pdbx_seq_one_letter_code
_entity_poly.pdbx_strand_id
1 'polypeptide(L)' 'MDTLTVALERIRERDGLSVAALARRLGVGHSTLIMLRQGKRHPGEKLLRAIMHNLPELTPVVLHYLQNGHDTD' A
#
# COMPACT_ATOMS: atom_id res chain seq x y z
N MET A 1 9.55 6.73 2.93
CA MET A 1 8.35 5.90 2.60
C MET A 1 8.85 4.48 2.41
N ASP A 2 8.20 3.50 3.01
CA ASP A 2 8.57 2.09 2.86
C ASP A 2 8.40 1.58 1.42
N THR A 3 9.06 0.45 1.12
CA THR A 3 9.07 -0.19 -0.20
C THR A 3 7.67 -0.56 -0.70
N LEU A 4 6.78 -0.98 0.20
CA LEU A 4 5.41 -1.34 -0.12
C LEU A 4 4.58 -0.13 -0.55
N THR A 5 4.71 0.98 0.17
CA THR A 5 4.02 2.23 -0.14
C THR A 5 4.49 2.80 -1.47
N VAL A 6 5.79 2.72 -1.77
CA VAL A 6 6.34 3.11 -3.09
C VAL A 6 5.77 2.24 -4.20
N ALA A 7 5.72 0.91 -4.02
CA ALA A 7 5.15 0.01 -5.01
C ALA A 7 3.65 0.30 -5.23
N LEU A 8 2.92 0.61 -4.16
CA LEU A 8 1.51 0.95 -4.24
C LEU A 8 1.24 2.24 -5.03
N GLU A 9 2.09 3.26 -4.87
CA GLU A 9 2.00 4.49 -5.67
C GLU A 9 2.30 4.23 -7.15
N ARG A 10 3.25 3.35 -7.47
CA ARG A 10 3.53 2.97 -8.86
C ARG A 10 2.33 2.29 -9.53
N ILE A 11 1.63 1.41 -8.83
CA ILE A 11 0.36 0.83 -9.31
C ILE A 11 -0.66 1.93 -9.56
N ARG A 12 -0.82 2.84 -8.60
CA ARG A 12 -1.78 3.96 -8.70
C ARG A 12 -1.53 4.78 -9.97
N GLU A 13 -0.27 5.14 -10.21
CA GLU A 13 0.13 5.97 -11.35
C GLU A 13 0.00 5.22 -12.68
N ARG A 14 0.47 3.97 -12.73
CA ARG A 14 0.33 3.09 -13.90
C ARG A 14 -1.13 2.93 -14.32
N ASP A 15 -2.02 2.75 -13.35
CA ASP A 15 -3.45 2.50 -13.59
C ASP A 15 -4.27 3.82 -13.71
N GLY A 16 -3.63 5.00 -13.64
CA GLY A 16 -4.30 6.30 -13.74
C GLY A 16 -5.27 6.60 -12.60
N LEU A 17 -5.06 6.00 -11.42
CA LEU A 17 -5.98 6.08 -10.29
C LEU A 17 -5.74 7.35 -9.45
N SER A 18 -6.83 7.97 -9.00
CA SER A 18 -6.76 8.90 -7.89
C SER A 18 -6.51 8.17 -6.57
N VAL A 19 -6.04 8.88 -5.54
CA VAL A 19 -5.86 8.32 -4.19
C VAL A 19 -7.18 7.76 -3.65
N ALA A 20 -8.31 8.45 -3.89
CA ALA A 20 -9.64 7.99 -3.52
C ALA A 20 -10.06 6.73 -4.28
N ALA A 21 -9.74 6.62 -5.57
CA ALA A 21 -10.05 5.44 -6.36
C ALA A 21 -9.24 4.21 -5.89
N LEU A 22 -7.94 4.39 -5.60
CA LEU A 22 -7.11 3.33 -5.04
C LEU A 22 -7.62 2.90 -3.65
N ALA A 23 -8.00 3.85 -2.78
CA ALA A 23 -8.54 3.53 -1.46
C ALA A 23 -9.83 2.69 -1.57
N ARG A 24 -10.73 3.05 -2.49
CA ARG A 24 -11.95 2.27 -2.79
C ARG A 24 -11.60 0.87 -3.31
N ARG A 25 -10.66 0.76 -4.25
CA ARG A 25 -10.18 -0.54 -4.78
C ARG A 25 -9.66 -1.45 -3.69
N LEU A 26 -8.97 -0.90 -2.69
CA LEU A 26 -8.42 -1.64 -1.55
C LEU A 26 -9.43 -1.81 -0.39
N GLY A 27 -10.64 -1.28 -0.49
CA GLY A 27 -11.63 -1.35 0.60
C GLY A 27 -11.17 -0.63 1.88
N VAL A 28 -10.36 0.43 1.77
CA VAL A 28 -9.89 1.24 2.90
C VAL A 28 -10.36 2.69 2.81
N GLY A 29 -10.33 3.38 3.95
CA GLY A 29 -10.67 4.80 3.99
C GLY A 29 -9.65 5.67 3.26
N HIS A 30 -10.11 6.70 2.54
CA HIS A 30 -9.24 7.65 1.84
C HIS A 30 -8.19 8.28 2.75
N SER A 31 -8.57 8.66 3.97
CA SER A 31 -7.68 9.19 5.01
C SER A 31 -6.62 8.18 5.46
N THR A 32 -6.93 6.88 5.46
CA THR A 32 -5.93 5.84 5.75
C THR A 32 -4.83 5.83 4.70
N LEU A 33 -5.20 5.91 3.42
CA LEU A 33 -4.23 5.93 2.31
C LEU A 33 -3.39 7.23 2.32
N ILE A 34 -3.97 8.38 2.68
CA ILE A 34 -3.20 9.62 2.85
C ILE A 34 -2.18 9.51 3.99
N MET A 35 -2.58 9.00 5.16
CA MET A 35 -1.68 8.83 6.30
C MET A 35 -0.53 7.86 5.98
N LEU A 36 -0.82 6.80 5.23
CA LEU A 36 0.16 5.86 4.72
C LEU A 36 1.20 6.55 3.83
N ARG A 37 0.75 7.32 2.83
CA ARG A 37 1.62 8.07 1.92
C ARG A 37 2.47 9.12 2.63
N GLN A 38 1.96 9.69 3.73
CA GLN A 38 2.70 10.66 4.56
C GLN A 38 3.69 9.99 5.53
N GLY A 39 3.76 8.65 5.58
CA GLY A 39 4.57 7.92 6.56
C GLY A 39 4.05 8.03 8.00
N LYS A 40 2.86 8.58 8.21
CA LYS A 40 2.24 8.73 9.55
C LYS A 40 1.62 7.43 10.04
N ARG A 41 1.47 6.44 9.17
CA ARG A 41 0.87 5.15 9.48
C ARG A 41 1.47 4.06 8.63
N HIS A 42 1.87 2.96 9.26
CA HIS A 42 2.27 1.75 8.56
C HIS A 42 1.06 0.90 8.14
N PRO A 43 1.16 0.19 7.00
CA PRO A 43 0.14 -0.77 6.59
C PRO A 43 -0.10 -1.86 7.66
N GLY A 44 -1.31 -1.85 8.24
CA GLY A 44 -1.75 -2.93 9.12
C GLY A 44 -2.21 -4.17 8.35
N GLU A 45 -2.38 -5.28 9.06
CA GLU A 45 -2.76 -6.60 8.51
C GLU A 45 -3.97 -6.55 7.55
N LYS A 46 -5.01 -5.77 7.89
CA LYS A 46 -6.19 -5.58 7.01
C LYS A 46 -5.82 -4.98 5.65
N LEU A 47 -4.94 -3.98 5.63
CA LEU A 47 -4.50 -3.35 4.40
C LEU A 47 -3.57 -4.28 3.61
N LEU A 48 -2.68 -5.01 4.27
CA LEU A 48 -1.81 -5.99 3.61
C LEU A 48 -2.63 -7.08 2.90
N ARG A 49 -3.65 -7.62 3.57
CA ARG A 49 -4.60 -8.57 2.94
C ARG A 49 -5.32 -7.96 1.75
N ALA A 50 -5.80 -6.72 1.88
CA ALA A 50 -6.48 -6.04 0.79
C ALA A 50 -5.57 -5.81 -0.42
N ILE A 51 -4.29 -5.49 -0.19
CA ILE A 51 -3.29 -5.34 -1.25
C ILE A 51 -3.09 -6.69 -1.94
N MET A 52 -2.79 -7.77 -1.22
CA MET A 52 -2.58 -9.09 -1.82
C MET A 52 -3.79 -9.60 -2.62
N HIS A 53 -5.01 -9.28 -2.15
CA HIS A 53 -6.24 -9.69 -2.84
C HIS A 53 -6.50 -8.89 -4.12
N ASN A 54 -6.30 -7.56 -4.10
CA ASN A 54 -6.69 -6.68 -5.22
C ASN A 54 -5.54 -6.36 -6.19
N LEU A 55 -4.31 -6.60 -5.75
CA LEU A 55 -3.04 -6.32 -6.42
C LEU A 55 -2.08 -7.50 -6.21
N PRO A 56 -2.42 -8.70 -6.71
CA PRO A 56 -1.62 -9.90 -6.49
C PRO A 56 -0.17 -9.78 -6.99
N GLU A 57 0.09 -8.91 -7.97
CA GLU A 57 1.45 -8.58 -8.43
C GLU A 57 2.34 -7.96 -7.34
N LEU A 58 1.74 -7.38 -6.29
CA LEU A 58 2.47 -6.84 -5.13
C LEU A 58 2.73 -7.87 -4.04
N THR A 59 2.28 -9.13 -4.19
CA THR A 59 2.52 -10.19 -3.19
C THR A 59 4.00 -10.32 -2.79
N PRO A 60 4.97 -10.35 -3.72
CA PRO A 60 6.39 -10.42 -3.35
C PRO A 60 6.85 -9.21 -2.52
N VAL A 61 6.32 -8.02 -2.81
CA VAL A 61 6.64 -6.79 -2.07
C VAL A 61 6.03 -6.82 -0.67
N VAL A 62 4.80 -7.31 -0.53
CA VAL A 62 4.16 -7.51 0.78
C VAL A 62 4.94 -8.51 1.64
N LEU A 63 5.39 -9.62 1.05
CA LEU A 63 6.21 -10.60 1.77
C LEU A 63 7.55 -10.01 2.20
N HIS A 64 8.22 -9.28 1.31
CA HIS A 64 9.47 -8.58 1.64
C HIS A 64 9.27 -7.56 2.76
N TYR A 65 8.19 -6.78 2.71
CA TYR A 65 7.81 -5.82 3.76
C TYR A 65 7.55 -6.49 5.12
N LEU A 66 6.94 -7.67 5.14
CA LEU A 66 6.72 -8.43 6.37
C LEU A 66 8.02 -9.03 6.94
N GLN A 67 8.94 -9.44 6.07
CA GLN A 67 10.19 -10.11 6.47
C GLN A 67 11.26 -9.15 6.99
N ASN A 68 11.34 -7.96 6.43
CA ASN A 68 12.45 -7.02 6.70
C ASN A 68 12.07 -5.89 7.67
N GLY A 69 10.87 -5.95 8.27
CA GLY A 69 10.38 -4.84 9.09
C GLY A 69 10.20 -3.56 8.27
N HIS A 70 9.84 -2.47 8.94
CA HIS A 70 9.56 -1.18 8.30
C HIS A 70 10.83 -0.34 8.08
N ASP A 71 12.01 -0.97 7.98
CA ASP A 71 13.31 -0.29 8.01
C ASP A 71 13.33 0.91 7.05
N THR A 72 13.14 2.07 7.66
CA THR A 72 13.53 3.36 7.16
C THR A 72 15.00 3.50 7.54
N ASP A 73 15.89 3.47 6.54
CA ASP A 73 17.12 4.25 6.63
C ASP A 73 16.80 5.69 7.08
#